data_AF-V5YMD9-F1
#
_entry.id   AF-V5YMD9-F1
#
_cell.length_a   1.000
_cell.length_b   1.000
_cell.length_c   1.000
_cell.angle_alpha   90.00
_cell.angle_beta   90.00
_cell.angle_gamma   90.00
#
_symmetry.space_group_name_H-M   'P 1'
#
loop_
_entity.id
_entity.type
_entity.pdbx_description
1 polymer ?
#
loop_
_entity_poly.entity_id
_entity_poly.type
_entity_poly.pdbx_seq_one_letter_code
_entity_poly.pdbx_strand_id
1 'polypeptide(L)'
;MKFLIVLAFVAAASAAPLSADQAALVSNAWNSVKHQEVEILAAVFAAHPDIQARFPAFVGKDLASIKGSAAFALHATRIVSFVSEVLALAGNPAAQPAVKTLVNQLGQNHKNRGISKEQFNEFRSSLTDFLASHATWGDNVAAAWNQALDNVYAIIFSNLDGHPVA
;
A
#
# COMPACT_ATOMS: atom_id res chain seq x y z
N MET A 1 -48.58 0.40 7.98
CA MET A 1 -47.79 0.30 9.23
C MET A 1 -47.18 -1.09 9.29
N LYS A 2 -45.90 -1.25 9.69
CA LYS A 2 -45.23 -2.55 9.97
C LYS A 2 -45.14 -3.48 8.72
N PHE A 3 -44.10 -4.24 8.40
CA PHE A 3 -42.73 -4.48 8.88
C PHE A 3 -41.89 -4.85 7.62
N LEU A 4 -40.56 -4.85 7.57
CA LEU A 4 -39.52 -4.64 8.60
C LEU A 4 -38.29 -3.91 7.98
N ILE A 5 -37.20 -3.87 8.73
CA ILE A 5 -35.88 -3.28 8.44
C ILE A 5 -35.04 -4.26 7.61
N VAL A 6 -34.58 -3.87 6.41
CA VAL A 6 -33.40 -4.51 5.80
C VAL A 6 -32.18 -3.88 6.47
N LEU A 7 -31.58 -4.63 7.40
CA LEU A 7 -30.36 -4.19 8.09
C LEU A 7 -29.24 -4.04 7.07
N ALA A 8 -28.71 -2.82 6.97
CA ALA A 8 -27.45 -2.53 6.33
C ALA A 8 -26.29 -3.15 7.14
N PHE A 9 -26.14 -4.47 7.06
CA PHE A 9 -24.92 -5.17 7.42
C PHE A 9 -23.97 -5.29 6.21
N VAL A 10 -23.72 -4.18 5.54
CA VAL A 10 -22.32 -3.90 5.19
C VAL A 10 -21.71 -3.43 6.50
N ALA A 11 -21.37 -4.39 7.37
CA ALA A 11 -20.53 -4.10 8.50
C ALA A 11 -19.29 -3.44 7.92
N ALA A 12 -19.01 -2.19 8.33
CA ALA A 12 -17.70 -1.64 8.14
C ALA A 12 -16.75 -2.65 8.77
N ALA A 13 -15.98 -3.36 7.93
CA ALA A 13 -14.94 -4.24 8.38
C ALA A 13 -13.91 -3.34 9.04
N SER A 14 -14.10 -3.11 10.34
CA SER A 14 -13.25 -2.26 11.16
C SER A 14 -11.89 -2.90 11.12
N ALA A 15 -11.02 -2.32 10.30
CA ALA A 15 -9.64 -2.69 10.04
C ALA A 15 -8.95 -3.19 11.31
N ALA A 16 -8.99 -4.50 11.55
CA ALA A 16 -8.52 -5.08 12.79
C ALA A 16 -6.99 -4.95 12.80
N PRO A 17 -6.37 -4.37 13.85
CA PRO A 17 -4.92 -4.34 13.95
C PRO A 17 -4.34 -5.73 13.77
N LEU A 18 -3.21 -5.83 13.05
CA LEU A 18 -2.50 -7.10 12.95
C LEU A 18 -2.12 -7.58 14.35
N SER A 19 -2.22 -8.89 14.60
CA SER A 19 -1.56 -9.51 15.75
C SER A 19 -0.03 -9.39 15.62
N ALA A 20 0.71 -9.62 16.71
CA ALA A 20 2.16 -9.67 16.66
C ALA A 20 2.68 -10.72 15.65
N ASP A 21 2.04 -11.90 15.60
CA ASP A 21 2.39 -12.97 14.66
C ASP A 21 2.12 -12.57 13.20
N GLN A 22 0.98 -11.93 12.92
CA GLN A 22 0.66 -11.41 11.58
C GLN A 22 1.64 -10.30 11.16
N ALA A 23 2.00 -9.39 12.08
CA ALA A 23 2.99 -8.37 11.82
C ALA A 23 4.39 -8.96 11.55
N ALA A 24 4.75 -10.06 12.21
CA ALA A 24 5.97 -10.81 11.95
C ALA A 24 5.96 -11.48 10.56
N LEU A 25 4.84 -12.10 10.14
CA LEU A 25 4.70 -12.67 8.79
C LEU A 25 4.89 -11.61 7.69
N VAL A 26 4.23 -10.45 7.83
CA VAL A 26 4.35 -9.32 6.88
C VAL A 26 5.77 -8.78 6.86
N SER A 27 6.37 -8.56 8.04
CA SER A 27 7.75 -8.05 8.17
C SER A 27 8.79 -9.00 7.58
N ASN A 28 8.63 -10.31 7.76
CA ASN A 28 9.56 -11.31 7.25
C ASN A 28 9.54 -11.36 5.71
N ALA A 29 8.36 -11.35 5.09
CA ALA A 29 8.25 -11.26 3.64
C ALA A 29 8.77 -9.92 3.09
N TRP A 30 8.52 -8.80 3.80
CA TRP A 30 9.08 -7.50 3.43
C TRP A 30 10.61 -7.47 3.49
N ASN A 31 11.21 -8.11 4.49
CA ASN A 31 12.66 -8.18 4.66
C ASN A 31 13.39 -8.87 3.49
N SER A 32 12.73 -9.76 2.74
CA SER A 32 13.27 -10.36 1.51
C SER A 32 13.40 -9.39 0.34
N VAL A 33 12.60 -8.31 0.31
CA VAL A 33 12.46 -7.41 -0.85
C VAL A 33 12.83 -5.95 -0.61
N LYS A 34 12.87 -5.47 0.64
CA LYS A 34 13.05 -4.05 0.99
C LYS A 34 14.37 -3.39 0.54
N HIS A 35 15.30 -4.15 -0.04
CA HIS A 35 16.56 -3.67 -0.63
C HIS A 35 16.60 -3.86 -2.16
N GLN A 36 15.43 -4.05 -2.77
CA GLN A 36 15.21 -4.20 -4.20
C GLN A 36 14.31 -3.06 -4.72
N GLU A 37 14.51 -1.83 -4.22
CA GLU A 37 13.55 -0.73 -4.41
C GLU A 37 13.27 -0.43 -5.89
N VAL A 38 14.35 -0.38 -6.69
CA VAL A 38 14.28 -0.17 -8.14
C VAL A 38 13.50 -1.30 -8.84
N GLU A 39 13.62 -2.53 -8.37
CA GLU A 39 12.91 -3.68 -8.94
C GLU A 39 11.43 -3.67 -8.58
N ILE A 40 11.09 -3.33 -7.33
CA ILE A 40 9.69 -3.14 -6.88
C ILE A 40 9.00 -2.07 -7.73
N LEU A 41 9.61 -0.89 -7.89
CA LEU A 41 9.00 0.19 -8.68
C LEU A 41 8.93 -0.15 -10.18
N ALA A 42 9.95 -0.84 -10.70
CA ALA A 42 9.95 -1.30 -12.10
C ALA A 42 8.85 -2.35 -12.35
N ALA A 43 8.61 -3.27 -11.43
CA ALA A 43 7.51 -4.25 -11.54
C ALA A 43 6.14 -3.55 -11.59
N VAL A 44 5.90 -2.58 -10.69
CA VAL A 44 4.66 -1.77 -10.70
C VAL A 44 4.47 -1.05 -12.04
N PHE A 45 5.50 -0.36 -12.55
CA PHE A 45 5.39 0.40 -13.80
C PHE A 45 5.29 -0.51 -15.04
N ALA A 46 5.87 -1.71 -15.01
CA ALA A 46 5.75 -2.69 -16.08
C ALA A 46 4.34 -3.29 -16.16
N ALA A 47 3.71 -3.54 -15.01
CA ALA A 47 2.32 -4.03 -14.94
C ALA A 47 1.30 -2.92 -15.22
N HIS A 48 1.54 -1.70 -14.73
CA HIS A 48 0.61 -0.56 -14.81
C HIS A 48 1.31 0.71 -15.35
N PRO A 49 1.43 0.85 -16.69
CA PRO A 49 2.04 2.03 -17.31
C PRO A 49 1.28 3.35 -17.07
N ASP A 50 0.00 3.28 -16.73
CA ASP A 50 -0.81 4.44 -16.33
C ASP A 50 -0.35 5.01 -14.97
N ILE A 51 0.11 4.15 -14.04
CA ILE A 51 0.76 4.57 -12.79
C ILE A 51 2.05 5.32 -13.12
N GLN A 52 2.89 4.81 -14.03
CA GLN A 52 4.08 5.53 -14.52
C GLN A 52 3.71 6.90 -15.09
N ALA A 53 2.60 6.99 -15.84
CA ALA A 53 2.13 8.25 -16.43
C ALA A 53 1.72 9.31 -15.39
N ARG A 54 1.52 8.95 -14.11
CA ARG A 54 1.29 9.91 -13.02
C ARG A 54 2.56 10.63 -12.54
N PHE A 55 3.74 10.23 -13.00
CA PHE A 55 5.02 10.79 -12.57
C PHE A 55 5.63 11.68 -13.67
N PRO A 56 5.66 13.03 -13.51
CA PRO A 56 6.17 13.94 -14.54
C PRO A 56 7.63 13.70 -14.97
N ALA A 57 8.45 13.07 -14.11
CA ALA A 57 9.82 12.71 -14.42
C ALA A 57 9.94 11.49 -15.37
N PHE A 58 8.88 10.67 -15.49
CA PHE A 58 8.89 9.33 -16.10
C PHE A 58 7.82 9.13 -17.19
N VAL A 59 6.77 9.96 -17.21
CA VAL A 59 5.70 9.90 -18.23
C VAL A 59 6.27 10.01 -19.65
N GLY A 60 5.80 9.14 -20.54
CA GLY A 60 6.22 9.08 -21.94
C GLY A 60 7.63 8.53 -22.19
N LYS A 61 8.36 8.09 -21.16
CA LYS A 61 9.68 7.46 -21.29
C LYS A 61 9.57 5.94 -21.24
N ASP A 62 10.43 5.26 -21.98
CA ASP A 62 10.59 3.81 -21.87
C ASP A 62 11.11 3.41 -20.47
N LEU A 63 10.60 2.32 -19.90
CA LEU A 63 10.94 1.88 -18.54
C LEU A 63 12.43 1.51 -18.41
N ALA A 64 13.00 0.81 -19.39
CA ALA A 64 14.42 0.45 -19.35
C ALA A 64 15.32 1.70 -19.42
N SER A 65 14.90 2.74 -20.14
CA SER A 65 15.60 4.03 -20.19
C SER A 65 15.63 4.80 -18.85
N ILE A 66 14.61 4.63 -17.99
CA ILE A 66 14.51 5.34 -16.70
C ILE A 66 14.97 4.52 -15.50
N LYS A 67 14.88 3.18 -15.54
CA LYS A 67 15.13 2.28 -14.40
C LYS A 67 16.51 2.51 -13.76
N GLY A 68 17.55 2.69 -14.58
CA GLY A 68 18.92 2.96 -14.13
C GLY A 68 19.20 4.40 -13.71
N SER A 69 18.21 5.30 -13.72
CA SER A 69 18.43 6.72 -13.40
C SER A 69 18.36 7.01 -11.90
N ALA A 70 19.18 7.96 -11.44
CA ALA A 70 19.17 8.41 -10.04
C ALA A 70 17.80 8.96 -9.59
N ALA A 71 17.03 9.56 -10.52
CA ALA A 71 15.67 10.03 -10.24
C ALA A 71 14.70 8.87 -9.96
N PHE A 72 14.82 7.77 -10.69
CA PHE A 72 14.00 6.57 -10.49
C PHE A 72 14.35 5.88 -9.16
N ALA A 73 15.64 5.65 -8.90
CA ALA A 73 16.12 5.12 -7.63
C ALA A 73 15.66 5.97 -6.43
N LEU A 74 15.81 7.30 -6.49
CA LEU A 74 15.33 8.21 -5.45
C LEU A 74 13.82 8.10 -5.19
N HIS A 75 13.01 7.91 -6.24
CA HIS A 75 11.58 7.74 -6.06
C HIS A 75 11.23 6.38 -5.45
N ALA A 76 11.87 5.31 -5.93
CA ALA A 76 11.73 3.96 -5.42
C ALA A 76 12.06 3.87 -3.92
N THR A 77 13.20 4.42 -3.50
CA THR A 77 13.62 4.47 -2.08
C THR A 77 12.59 5.19 -1.20
N ARG A 78 11.92 6.26 -1.69
CA ARG A 78 10.88 6.96 -0.93
C ARG A 78 9.65 6.08 -0.69
N ILE A 79 9.23 5.30 -1.67
CA ILE A 79 8.10 4.35 -1.53
C ILE A 79 8.46 3.27 -0.51
N VAL A 80 9.61 2.60 -0.70
CA VAL A 80 10.04 1.49 0.17
C VAL A 80 10.32 1.95 1.59
N SER A 81 10.88 3.15 1.78
CA SER A 81 11.09 3.73 3.11
C SER A 81 9.76 3.96 3.84
N PHE A 82 8.74 4.51 3.15
CA PHE A 82 7.41 4.68 3.74
C PHE A 82 6.74 3.35 4.11
N VAL A 83 6.80 2.34 3.21
CA VAL A 83 6.27 1.00 3.52
C VAL A 83 7.01 0.40 4.73
N SER A 84 8.34 0.53 4.78
CA SER A 84 9.15 0.05 5.91
C SER A 84 8.80 0.75 7.23
N GLU A 85 8.56 2.06 7.20
CA GLU A 85 8.18 2.86 8.36
C GLU A 85 6.81 2.43 8.91
N VAL A 86 5.80 2.28 8.04
CA VAL A 86 4.47 1.80 8.46
C VAL A 86 4.53 0.37 9.00
N LEU A 87 5.32 -0.52 8.38
CA LEU A 87 5.48 -1.90 8.86
C LEU A 87 6.25 -2.00 10.17
N ALA A 88 7.21 -1.11 10.45
CA ALA A 88 7.89 -1.05 11.74
C ALA A 88 6.96 -0.68 12.92
N LEU A 89 5.78 -0.11 12.63
CA LEU A 89 4.73 0.20 13.60
C LEU A 89 3.63 -0.88 13.69
N ALA A 90 3.67 -1.89 12.82
CA ALA A 90 2.67 -2.96 12.78
C ALA A 90 2.74 -3.86 14.02
N GLY A 91 1.60 -4.45 14.41
CA GLY A 91 1.50 -5.31 15.60
C GLY A 91 1.56 -4.57 16.95
N ASN A 92 1.79 -3.25 16.96
CA ASN A 92 1.80 -2.42 18.17
C ASN A 92 0.53 -1.53 18.26
N PRO A 93 -0.45 -1.84 19.13
CA PRO A 93 -1.64 -1.01 19.31
C PRO A 93 -1.35 0.44 19.74
N ALA A 94 -0.27 0.68 20.50
CA ALA A 94 0.10 2.03 20.93
C ALA A 94 0.65 2.89 19.77
N ALA A 95 1.09 2.28 18.67
CA ALA A 95 1.59 2.98 17.48
C ALA A 95 0.48 3.40 16.50
N GLN A 96 -0.78 2.98 16.72
CA GLN A 96 -1.92 3.27 15.84
C GLN A 96 -2.11 4.77 15.50
N PRO A 97 -1.95 5.74 16.43
CA PRO A 97 -2.02 7.16 16.10
C PRO A 97 -0.93 7.62 15.12
N ALA A 98 0.28 7.06 15.21
CA ALA A 98 1.38 7.38 14.30
C ALA A 98 1.13 6.81 12.90
N VAL A 99 0.65 5.56 12.81
CA VAL A 99 0.22 4.94 11.54
C VAL A 99 -0.87 5.78 10.88
N LYS A 100 -1.90 6.19 11.62
CA LYS A 100 -2.94 7.10 11.11
C LYS A 100 -2.35 8.41 10.59
N THR A 101 -1.48 9.06 11.34
CA THR A 101 -0.85 10.33 10.91
C THR A 101 -0.10 10.16 9.58
N LEU A 102 0.76 9.14 9.47
CA LEU A 102 1.53 8.86 8.26
C LEU A 102 0.63 8.53 7.05
N VAL A 103 -0.35 7.66 7.24
CA VAL A 103 -1.22 7.17 6.15
C VAL A 103 -2.27 8.21 5.72
N ASN A 104 -2.77 9.04 6.64
CA ASN A 104 -3.58 10.22 6.28
C ASN A 104 -2.78 11.19 5.40
N GLN A 105 -1.55 11.50 5.80
CA GLN A 105 -0.69 12.40 5.04
C GLN A 105 -0.37 11.83 3.64
N LEU A 106 -0.16 10.52 3.53
CA LEU A 106 -0.04 9.83 2.25
C LEU A 106 -1.32 9.99 1.42
N GLY A 107 -2.49 9.68 1.97
CA GLY A 107 -3.78 9.74 1.29
C GLY A 107 -4.10 11.14 0.76
N GLN A 108 -3.90 12.18 1.57
CA GLN A 108 -4.10 13.58 1.16
C GLN A 108 -3.14 13.99 0.04
N ASN A 109 -1.88 13.61 0.14
CA ASN A 109 -0.88 13.89 -0.90
C ASN A 109 -1.24 13.22 -2.25
N HIS A 110 -1.82 12.02 -2.23
CA HIS A 110 -2.24 11.32 -3.44
C HIS A 110 -3.60 11.81 -3.98
N LYS A 111 -4.52 12.23 -3.10
CA LYS A 111 -5.74 12.96 -3.50
C LYS A 111 -5.40 14.23 -4.28
N ASN A 112 -4.48 15.04 -3.75
CA ASN A 112 -4.06 16.31 -4.38
C ASN A 112 -3.35 16.09 -5.72
N ARG A 113 -2.87 14.86 -6.00
CA ARG A 113 -2.29 14.43 -7.29
C ARG A 113 -3.32 13.74 -8.19
N GLY A 114 -4.59 13.67 -7.79
CA GLY A 114 -5.68 13.04 -8.55
C GLY A 114 -5.50 11.53 -8.75
N ILE A 115 -4.87 10.82 -7.81
CA ILE A 115 -4.67 9.37 -7.86
C ILE A 115 -5.97 8.68 -7.42
N SER A 116 -6.41 7.68 -8.18
CA SER A 116 -7.66 6.97 -7.93
C SER A 116 -7.49 5.81 -6.94
N LYS A 117 -8.61 5.29 -6.42
CA LYS A 117 -8.64 4.03 -5.65
C LYS A 117 -8.14 2.84 -6.48
N GLU A 118 -8.40 2.86 -7.79
CA GLU A 118 -7.95 1.83 -8.72
C GLU A 118 -6.43 1.76 -8.79
N GLN A 119 -5.75 2.90 -8.98
CA GLN A 119 -4.28 2.95 -9.03
C GLN A 119 -3.60 2.50 -7.73
N PHE A 120 -4.29 2.63 -6.59
CA PHE A 120 -3.85 2.00 -5.35
C PHE A 120 -4.06 0.47 -5.38
N ASN A 121 -5.18 -0.05 -5.86
CA ASN A 121 -5.42 -1.50 -5.99
C ASN A 121 -4.47 -2.16 -7.02
N GLU A 122 -4.12 -1.46 -8.08
CA GLU A 122 -3.11 -1.86 -9.06
C GLU A 122 -1.71 -1.94 -8.42
N PHE A 123 -1.32 -0.90 -7.67
CA PHE A 123 -0.10 -0.93 -6.84
C PHE A 123 -0.12 -2.09 -5.82
N ARG A 124 -1.28 -2.35 -5.19
CA ARG A 124 -1.48 -3.49 -4.28
C ARG A 124 -1.14 -4.81 -4.95
N SER A 125 -1.78 -5.09 -6.11
CA SER A 125 -1.56 -6.34 -6.85
C SER A 125 -0.09 -6.51 -7.20
N SER A 126 0.50 -5.51 -7.87
CA SER A 126 1.90 -5.55 -8.28
C SER A 126 2.87 -5.74 -7.11
N LEU A 127 2.62 -5.09 -5.97
CA LEU A 127 3.43 -5.26 -4.77
C LEU A 127 3.30 -6.67 -4.19
N THR A 128 2.07 -7.21 -4.10
CA THR A 128 1.84 -8.58 -3.60
C THR A 128 2.38 -9.66 -4.54
N ASP A 129 2.32 -9.44 -5.86
CA ASP A 129 2.87 -10.34 -6.87
C ASP A 129 4.41 -10.35 -6.84
N PHE A 130 5.02 -9.16 -6.65
CA PHE A 130 6.47 -9.05 -6.42
C PHE A 130 6.90 -9.75 -5.13
N LEU A 131 6.17 -9.55 -4.02
CA LEU A 131 6.43 -10.24 -2.76
C LEU A 131 6.28 -11.76 -2.89
N ALA A 132 5.22 -12.24 -3.54
CA ALA A 132 4.96 -13.67 -3.71
C ALA A 132 6.02 -14.39 -4.55
N SER A 133 6.68 -13.67 -5.46
CA SER A 133 7.75 -14.19 -6.32
C SER A 133 9.16 -14.09 -5.70
N HIS A 134 9.36 -13.27 -4.67
CA HIS A 134 10.69 -12.99 -4.08
C HIS A 134 10.82 -13.31 -2.58
N ALA A 135 9.74 -13.71 -1.91
CA ALA A 135 9.72 -14.13 -0.51
C ALA A 135 9.14 -15.53 -0.34
N THR A 136 9.33 -16.15 0.83
CA THR A 136 8.58 -17.36 1.20
C THR A 136 7.11 -16.99 1.36
N TRP A 137 6.27 -17.45 0.44
CA TRP A 137 4.88 -17.06 0.34
C TRP A 137 3.92 -18.25 0.49
N GLY A 138 2.82 -18.04 1.19
CA GLY A 138 1.77 -19.03 1.45
C GLY A 138 0.55 -18.35 2.06
N ASP A 139 -0.56 -19.08 2.20
CA ASP A 139 -1.88 -18.53 2.52
C ASP A 139 -1.89 -17.65 3.79
N ASN A 140 -1.12 -18.01 4.81
CA ASN A 140 -0.98 -17.23 6.04
C ASN A 140 -0.27 -15.87 5.83
N VAL A 141 0.79 -15.85 5.00
CA VAL A 141 1.51 -14.63 4.61
C VAL A 141 0.62 -13.76 3.73
N ALA A 142 -0.06 -14.35 2.75
CA ALA A 142 -0.99 -13.66 1.86
C ALA A 142 -2.17 -13.04 2.63
N ALA A 143 -2.76 -13.78 3.58
CA ALA A 143 -3.83 -13.25 4.44
C ALA A 143 -3.35 -12.09 5.32
N ALA A 144 -2.16 -12.21 5.93
CA ALA A 144 -1.60 -11.14 6.76
C ALA A 144 -1.26 -9.87 5.96
N TRP A 145 -0.72 -10.01 4.73
CA TRP A 145 -0.49 -8.88 3.82
C TRP A 145 -1.79 -8.25 3.34
N ASN A 146 -2.81 -9.06 3.02
CA ASN A 146 -4.11 -8.54 2.63
C ASN A 146 -4.72 -7.70 3.76
N GLN A 147 -4.75 -8.21 4.99
CA GLN A 147 -5.23 -7.44 6.15
C GLN A 147 -4.38 -6.17 6.40
N ALA A 148 -3.04 -6.24 6.24
CA ALA A 148 -2.18 -5.07 6.37
C ALA A 148 -2.52 -3.96 5.36
N LEU A 149 -2.71 -4.36 4.10
CA LEU A 149 -3.06 -3.46 3.00
C LEU A 149 -4.50 -2.93 3.15
N ASP A 150 -5.46 -3.76 3.55
CA ASP A 150 -6.84 -3.35 3.84
C ASP A 150 -6.90 -2.28 4.93
N ASN A 151 -6.14 -2.48 6.03
CA ASN A 151 -6.04 -1.54 7.14
C ASN A 151 -5.50 -0.16 6.70
N VAL A 152 -4.44 -0.17 5.88
CA VAL A 152 -3.85 1.06 5.32
C VAL A 152 -4.79 1.70 4.29
N TYR A 153 -5.44 0.90 3.44
CA TYR A 153 -6.25 1.38 2.33
C TYR A 153 -7.58 1.94 2.80
N ALA A 154 -8.15 1.43 3.90
CA ALA A 154 -9.29 2.06 4.57
C ALA A 154 -9.00 3.53 4.90
N ILE A 155 -7.80 3.83 5.43
CA ILE A 155 -7.39 5.22 5.74
C ILE A 155 -7.14 6.01 4.44
N ILE A 156 -6.40 5.46 3.49
CA ILE A 156 -6.10 6.15 2.21
C ILE A 156 -7.41 6.50 1.48
N PHE A 157 -8.32 5.55 1.31
CA PHE A 157 -9.56 5.72 0.56
C PHE A 157 -10.50 6.71 1.24
N SER A 158 -10.59 6.67 2.58
CA SER A 158 -11.29 7.70 3.35
C SER A 158 -10.73 9.10 3.08
N ASN A 159 -9.40 9.26 2.98
CA ASN A 159 -8.79 10.54 2.58
C ASN A 159 -9.11 10.93 1.13
N LEU A 160 -9.05 10.00 0.16
CA LEU A 160 -9.42 10.26 -1.23
C LEU A 160 -10.86 10.81 -1.32
N ASP A 161 -11.79 10.20 -0.59
CA ASP A 161 -13.19 10.64 -0.50
C ASP A 161 -13.36 12.00 0.21
N GLY A 162 -12.36 12.45 0.98
CA GLY A 162 -12.38 13.74 1.70
C GLY A 162 -12.71 13.63 3.18
N HIS A 163 -12.53 12.46 3.75
CA HIS A 163 -12.79 12.15 5.16
C HIS A 163 -11.52 11.58 5.82
N PRO A 164 -10.52 12.42 6.18
CA PRO A 164 -9.36 11.97 6.95
C PRO A 164 -9.77 11.25 8.24
N VAL A 165 -9.04 10.20 8.60
CA VAL A 165 -9.33 9.36 9.78
C VAL A 165 -8.67 9.98 11.01
N ALA A 166 -9.46 10.28 12.05
CA ALA A 166 -8.96 10.69 13.37
C ALA A 166 -8.33 9.52 14.12
#